data_AF-A0A1H1XVY1-F1
#
_entry.id   AF-A0A1H1XVY1-F1
#
_cell.length_a   1.000
_cell.length_b   1.000
_cell.length_c   1.000
_cell.angle_alpha   90.00
_cell.angle_beta   90.00
_cell.angle_gamma   90.00
#
_symmetry.space_group_name_H-M   'P 1'
#
loop_
_entity.id
_entity.type
_entity.pdbx_description
1 polymer ?
#
loop_
_entity_poly.entity_id
_entity_poly.type
_entity_poly.pdbx_seq_one_letter_code
_entity_poly.pdbx_strand_id
1 'polypeptide(L)'
;MPTSAPLTDQIVTVCFNPGEDADWFAASEKVNDLMNANGTPARRFRVRHRKFIGWLTRFLGYYLLDAARKFGAITLAAGGRKSRLDLSGMSMIATNEAVARWRAWNYHINATTKPARLWEDFLAQHHAEPAKVSLAEARRRFEQQPRVLAMLAFSGGHVFDPYELSLYQAGEATYAGLYWRAALVGDALITTDGRIMRPATNTAADRLRFLNEACMYLRTLHNRARLCAVAIA
;
A
#
# COMPACT_ATOMS: atom_id res chain seq x y z
N MET A 1 -22.15 -13.06 14.57
CA MET A 1 -22.55 -12.36 13.33
C MET A 1 -21.26 -12.03 12.57
N PRO A 2 -21.20 -12.24 11.25
CA PRO A 2 -19.97 -11.99 10.51
C PRO A 2 -19.65 -10.49 10.61
N THR A 3 -18.53 -10.19 11.26
CA THR A 3 -17.93 -8.86 11.29
C THR A 3 -17.62 -8.47 9.85
N SER A 4 -18.20 -7.37 9.39
CA SER A 4 -17.81 -6.70 8.16
C SER A 4 -16.32 -6.38 8.24
N ALA A 5 -15.48 -7.28 7.71
CA ALA A 5 -14.20 -6.83 7.18
C ALA A 5 -14.58 -5.80 6.11
N PRO A 6 -14.08 -4.56 6.13
CA PRO A 6 -14.14 -3.78 4.91
C PRO A 6 -13.50 -4.66 3.84
N LEU A 7 -14.18 -4.87 2.71
CA LEU A 7 -13.50 -5.27 1.47
C LEU A 7 -12.39 -4.24 1.33
N THR A 8 -11.17 -4.62 1.71
CA THR A 8 -10.05 -3.67 1.66
C THR A 8 -9.79 -3.49 0.19
N ASP A 9 -10.31 -2.40 -0.38
CA ASP A 9 -10.06 -2.02 -1.76
C ASP A 9 -8.57 -2.19 -2.05
N GLN A 10 -8.21 -3.16 -2.88
CA GLN A 10 -6.80 -3.34 -3.25
C GLN A 10 -6.44 -2.25 -4.24
N ILE A 11 -5.28 -1.63 -4.07
CA ILE A 11 -4.83 -0.61 -4.99
C ILE A 11 -3.88 -1.19 -6.00
N VAL A 12 -4.29 -1.17 -7.27
CA VAL A 12 -3.48 -1.56 -8.41
C VAL A 12 -2.93 -0.31 -9.10
N THR A 13 -1.60 -0.24 -9.29
CA THR A 13 -0.99 0.82 -10.12
C THR A 13 -0.78 0.32 -11.54
N VAL A 14 -1.43 0.95 -12.50
CA VAL A 14 -1.32 0.66 -13.94
C VAL A 14 -0.33 1.63 -14.59
N CYS A 15 0.63 1.10 -15.33
CA CYS A 15 1.64 1.87 -16.04
C CYS A 15 1.36 1.90 -17.56
N PHE A 16 1.60 3.06 -18.17
CA PHE A 16 1.41 3.27 -19.61
C PHE A 16 2.66 3.87 -20.25
N ASN A 17 2.95 3.45 -21.48
CA ASN A 17 4.08 4.00 -22.23
C ASN A 17 3.83 5.48 -22.58
N PRO A 18 4.90 6.26 -22.81
CA PRO A 18 4.75 7.62 -23.31
C PRO A 18 3.96 7.65 -24.63
N GLY A 19 2.87 8.42 -24.67
CA GLY A 19 2.08 8.61 -25.88
C GLY A 19 0.90 7.65 -26.03
N GLU A 20 0.81 6.60 -25.22
CA GLU A 20 -0.42 5.81 -25.10
C GLU A 20 -1.56 6.68 -24.56
N ASP A 21 -2.77 6.40 -25.02
CA ASP A 21 -3.97 7.03 -24.49
C ASP A 21 -4.29 6.44 -23.12
N ALA A 22 -3.57 6.91 -22.11
CA ALA A 22 -3.82 6.53 -20.73
C ALA A 22 -4.83 7.49 -20.13
N ASP A 23 -6.05 7.02 -19.98
CA ASP A 23 -7.06 7.58 -19.09
C ASP A 23 -7.41 6.58 -17.97
N TRP A 24 -8.35 6.96 -17.09
CA TRP A 24 -8.74 6.07 -16.00
C TRP A 24 -9.59 4.89 -16.48
N PHE A 25 -10.32 5.04 -17.59
CA PHE A 25 -11.13 3.97 -18.16
C PHE A 25 -10.23 2.87 -18.73
N ALA A 26 -9.22 3.23 -19.53
CA ALA A 26 -8.20 2.33 -20.04
C ALA A 26 -7.43 1.63 -18.91
N ALA A 27 -7.22 2.32 -17.77
CA ALA A 27 -6.63 1.69 -16.58
C ALA A 27 -7.58 0.67 -15.95
N SER A 28 -8.87 0.99 -15.84
CA SER A 28 -9.88 0.06 -15.35
C SER A 28 -10.09 -1.13 -16.29
N GLU A 29 -10.04 -0.93 -17.60
CA GLU A 29 -10.15 -1.99 -18.61
C GLU A 29 -8.97 -2.96 -18.50
N LYS A 30 -7.73 -2.45 -18.43
CA LYS A 30 -6.55 -3.30 -18.18
C LYS A 30 -6.66 -4.10 -16.88
N VAL A 31 -7.21 -3.51 -15.82
CA VAL A 31 -7.43 -4.20 -14.55
C VAL A 31 -8.51 -5.27 -14.69
N ASN A 32 -9.61 -4.99 -15.39
CA ASN A 32 -10.65 -5.96 -15.68
C ASN A 32 -10.12 -7.13 -16.53
N ASP A 33 -9.38 -6.84 -17.60
CA ASP A 33 -8.89 -7.87 -18.53
C ASP A 33 -7.84 -8.77 -17.88
N LEU A 34 -6.95 -8.21 -17.06
CA LEU A 34 -5.82 -8.95 -16.47
C LEU A 34 -6.13 -9.54 -15.11
N MET A 35 -7.03 -8.93 -14.33
CA MET A 35 -7.34 -9.34 -12.95
C MET A 35 -8.79 -9.77 -12.75
N ASN A 36 -9.65 -9.68 -13.77
CA ASN A 36 -11.08 -10.01 -13.70
C ASN A 36 -11.79 -9.27 -12.55
N ALA A 37 -11.46 -7.98 -12.39
CA ALA A 37 -11.94 -7.15 -11.30
C ALA A 37 -12.37 -5.76 -11.81
N ASN A 38 -13.46 -5.23 -11.24
CA ASN A 38 -13.93 -3.89 -11.56
C ASN A 38 -13.13 -2.85 -10.77
N GLY A 39 -12.63 -1.85 -11.49
CA GLY A 39 -11.79 -0.81 -10.93
C GLY A 39 -12.49 0.54 -10.80
N THR A 40 -12.20 1.27 -9.74
CA THR A 40 -12.52 2.70 -9.61
C THR A 40 -11.25 3.52 -9.46
N PRO A 41 -11.21 4.78 -9.93
CA PRO A 41 -10.01 5.60 -9.81
C PRO A 41 -9.66 5.90 -8.34
N ALA A 42 -8.43 5.60 -7.93
CA ALA A 42 -7.96 5.79 -6.56
C ALA A 42 -7.07 7.03 -6.44
N ARG A 43 -7.63 8.14 -5.93
CA ARG A 43 -6.94 9.44 -5.82
C ARG A 43 -5.86 9.46 -4.73
N ARG A 44 -4.71 8.84 -5.01
CA ARG A 44 -3.60 8.72 -4.05
C ARG A 44 -2.36 9.52 -4.42
N PHE A 45 -2.14 9.80 -5.70
CA PHE A 45 -0.90 10.46 -6.11
C PHE A 45 -0.95 11.94 -5.82
N ARG A 46 0.03 12.42 -5.04
CA ARG A 46 0.23 13.86 -4.85
C ARG A 46 0.78 14.47 -6.12
N VAL A 47 0.30 15.66 -6.46
CA VAL A 47 0.75 16.38 -7.65
C VAL A 47 1.90 17.31 -7.28
N ARG A 48 2.96 17.31 -8.09
CA ARG A 48 4.08 18.22 -7.93
C ARG A 48 3.68 19.63 -8.36
N HIS A 49 3.57 20.53 -7.39
CA HIS A 49 3.38 21.96 -7.64
C HIS A 49 4.72 22.66 -7.85
N ARG A 50 4.92 23.28 -9.01
CA ARG A 50 6.04 24.21 -9.22
C ARG A 50 5.61 25.59 -8.73
N LYS A 51 6.33 26.15 -7.75
CA LYS A 51 6.00 27.41 -7.06
C LYS A 51 5.91 28.64 -7.98
N PHE A 52 6.48 28.59 -9.18
CA PHE A 52 6.75 29.82 -9.94
C PHE A 52 5.66 30.31 -10.89
N ILE A 53 4.63 29.54 -11.26
CA ILE A 53 3.61 30.06 -12.19
C ILE A 53 2.22 29.48 -11.90
N GLY A 54 1.48 30.13 -10.99
CA GLY A 54 0.11 29.75 -10.61
C GLY A 54 -0.92 29.84 -11.75
N TRP A 55 -0.64 30.55 -12.84
CA TRP A 55 -1.50 30.56 -14.03
C TRP A 55 -1.35 29.26 -14.86
N LEU A 56 -0.19 28.61 -14.78
CA LEU A 56 0.21 27.52 -15.68
C LEU A 56 -0.30 26.20 -15.12
N THR A 57 -0.50 26.14 -13.79
CA THR A 57 -1.15 25.03 -13.08
C THR A 57 -2.57 24.77 -13.57
N ARG A 58 -3.25 25.78 -14.12
CA ARG A 58 -4.57 25.65 -14.75
C ARG A 58 -4.54 24.77 -16.01
N PHE A 59 -3.42 24.76 -16.73
CA PHE A 59 -3.14 23.87 -17.86
C PHE A 59 -2.43 22.56 -17.45
N LEU A 60 -2.13 22.34 -16.15
CA LEU A 60 -1.47 21.12 -15.69
C LEU A 60 -2.42 19.93 -15.49
N GLY A 61 -3.74 20.16 -15.50
CA GLY A 61 -4.75 19.11 -15.44
C GLY A 61 -4.72 18.16 -16.63
N TYR A 62 -4.26 18.61 -17.81
CA TYR A 62 -4.25 17.83 -19.06
C TYR A 62 -3.41 16.54 -19.03
N TYR A 63 -2.60 16.34 -17.98
CA TYR A 63 -1.76 15.17 -17.82
C TYR A 63 -1.99 14.43 -16.50
N LEU A 64 -3.12 14.72 -15.83
CA LEU A 64 -3.55 14.10 -14.59
C LEU A 64 -4.86 13.35 -14.85
N LEU A 65 -5.02 12.22 -14.17
CA LEU A 65 -6.20 11.37 -14.25
C LEU A 65 -6.99 11.51 -12.96
N ASP A 66 -8.28 11.83 -13.09
CA ASP A 66 -9.23 12.04 -11.99
C ASP A 66 -8.65 12.87 -10.83
N ALA A 67 -8.39 14.15 -11.10
CA ALA A 67 -7.71 15.07 -10.19
C ALA A 67 -8.68 15.76 -9.21
N ALA A 68 -8.41 15.65 -7.91
CA ALA A 68 -9.11 16.37 -6.85
C ALA A 68 -8.47 17.74 -6.58
N ARG A 69 -9.32 18.78 -6.48
CA ARG A 69 -8.92 20.15 -6.15
C ARG A 69 -9.26 20.48 -4.71
N LYS A 70 -8.33 21.12 -4.00
CA LYS A 70 -8.55 21.74 -2.69
C LYS A 70 -8.07 23.19 -2.74
N PHE A 71 -8.92 24.14 -2.36
CA PHE A 71 -8.64 25.57 -2.40
C PHE A 71 -8.09 26.07 -3.77
N GLY A 72 -8.66 25.57 -4.87
CA GLY A 72 -8.26 25.96 -6.23
C GLY A 72 -6.99 25.28 -6.77
N ALA A 73 -6.26 24.51 -5.97
CA ALA A 73 -5.08 23.75 -6.38
C ALA A 73 -5.39 22.24 -6.52
N ILE A 74 -4.87 21.58 -7.56
CA ILE A 74 -4.96 20.12 -7.71
C ILE A 74 -3.99 19.44 -6.75
N THR A 75 -4.46 18.85 -5.66
CA THR A 75 -3.59 18.28 -4.62
C THR A 75 -3.36 16.78 -4.76
N LEU A 76 -4.37 16.06 -5.25
CA LEU A 76 -4.37 14.60 -5.42
C LEU A 76 -4.91 14.25 -6.81
N ALA A 77 -4.41 13.16 -7.37
CA ALA A 77 -4.90 12.58 -8.61
C ALA A 77 -4.90 11.05 -8.52
N ALA A 78 -5.81 10.41 -9.25
CA ALA A 78 -5.74 8.96 -9.46
C ALA A 78 -4.53 8.58 -10.31
N GLY A 79 -4.07 9.48 -11.18
CA GLY A 79 -2.92 9.20 -12.02
C GLY A 79 -2.35 10.43 -12.70
N GLY A 80 -1.32 10.21 -13.51
CA GLY A 80 -0.74 11.21 -14.39
C GLY A 80 0.67 10.87 -14.83
N ARG A 81 1.29 11.79 -15.58
CA ARG A 81 2.69 11.64 -15.99
C ARG A 81 3.61 11.53 -14.77
N LYS A 82 4.52 10.54 -14.75
CA LYS A 82 5.49 10.30 -13.66
C LYS A 82 6.22 11.57 -13.20
N SER A 83 6.66 12.41 -14.14
CA SER A 83 7.34 13.70 -13.85
C SER A 83 6.47 14.76 -13.15
N ARG A 84 5.16 14.60 -13.18
CA ARG A 84 4.17 15.50 -12.55
C ARG A 84 3.67 14.98 -11.21
N LEU A 85 3.87 13.71 -10.92
CA LEU A 85 3.55 13.13 -9.62
C LEU A 85 4.70 13.39 -8.64
N ASP A 86 4.38 13.76 -7.41
CA ASP A 86 5.34 13.96 -6.35
C ASP A 86 5.63 12.66 -5.59
N LEU A 87 6.22 11.70 -6.30
CA LEU A 87 6.55 10.39 -5.74
C LEU A 87 7.55 10.50 -4.57
N SER A 88 8.50 11.44 -4.65
CA SER A 88 9.45 11.68 -3.56
C SER A 88 8.74 12.20 -2.30
N GLY A 89 7.88 13.22 -2.44
CA GLY A 89 7.10 13.74 -1.32
C GLY A 89 6.18 12.68 -0.71
N MET A 90 5.55 11.83 -1.54
CA MET A 90 4.77 10.69 -1.05
C MET A 90 5.60 9.69 -0.24
N SER A 91 6.77 9.29 -0.75
CA SER A 91 7.65 8.37 -0.03
C SER A 91 8.13 8.95 1.30
N MET A 92 8.44 10.24 1.36
CA MET A 92 8.90 10.91 2.57
C MET A 92 7.81 10.96 3.64
N ILE A 93 6.59 11.33 3.25
CA ILE A 93 5.44 11.37 4.18
C ILE A 93 5.13 9.97 4.71
N ALA A 94 5.02 8.98 3.82
CA ALA A 94 4.75 7.61 4.22
C ALA A 94 5.86 7.04 5.12
N THR A 95 7.13 7.38 4.86
CA THR A 95 8.24 7.02 5.74
C THR A 95 8.07 7.64 7.12
N ASN A 96 7.80 8.94 7.21
CA ASN A 96 7.65 9.63 8.49
C ASN A 96 6.48 9.08 9.31
N GLU A 97 5.33 8.83 8.67
CA GLU A 97 4.16 8.23 9.33
C GLU A 97 4.45 6.82 9.82
N ALA A 98 5.10 5.98 9.00
CA ALA A 98 5.44 4.62 9.37
C ALA A 98 6.49 4.57 10.49
N VAL A 99 7.50 5.44 10.46
CA VAL A 99 8.49 5.58 11.53
C VAL A 99 7.82 6.01 12.84
N ALA A 100 6.95 7.03 12.79
CA ALA A 100 6.22 7.49 13.97
C ALA A 100 5.38 6.36 14.59
N ARG A 101 4.64 5.62 13.75
CA ARG A 101 3.83 4.47 14.17
C ARG A 101 4.70 3.36 14.77
N TRP A 102 5.83 3.01 14.13
CA TRP A 102 6.73 1.98 14.63
C TRP A 102 7.34 2.37 15.98
N ARG A 103 7.77 3.63 16.14
CA ARG A 103 8.32 4.14 17.40
C ARG A 103 7.30 4.13 18.52
N ALA A 104 6.06 4.52 18.23
CA ALA A 104 4.96 4.43 19.19
C ALA A 104 4.70 2.97 19.62
N TRP A 105 4.65 2.04 18.67
CA TRP A 105 4.54 0.61 18.98
C TRP A 105 5.72 0.13 19.83
N ASN A 106 6.94 0.50 19.45
CA ASN A 106 8.13 0.06 20.16
C ASN A 106 8.15 0.56 21.62
N TYR A 107 7.79 1.82 21.83
CA TYR A 107 7.75 2.43 23.15
C TYR A 107 6.61 1.90 24.02
N HIS A 108 5.38 1.83 23.50
CA HIS A 108 4.22 1.47 24.31
C HIS A 108 3.99 -0.05 24.44
N ILE A 109 4.39 -0.82 23.44
CA ILE A 109 4.07 -2.25 23.33
C ILE A 109 5.32 -3.11 23.47
N ASN A 110 6.33 -2.90 22.63
CA ASN A 110 7.49 -3.78 22.58
C ASN A 110 8.32 -3.71 23.88
N ALA A 111 8.49 -2.51 24.42
CA ALA A 111 9.25 -2.27 25.65
C ALA A 111 8.54 -2.77 26.93
N THR A 112 7.22 -2.98 26.89
CA THR A 112 6.41 -3.32 28.07
C THR A 112 5.93 -4.78 28.07
N THR A 113 6.11 -5.52 26.96
CA THR A 113 5.59 -6.88 26.80
C THR A 113 6.66 -7.86 26.34
N LYS A 114 6.52 -9.13 26.73
CA LYS A 114 7.38 -10.21 26.22
C LYS A 114 7.21 -10.41 24.71
N PRO A 115 8.25 -10.87 23.99
CA PRO A 115 8.13 -11.25 22.58
C PRO A 115 6.96 -12.22 22.37
N ALA A 116 6.13 -11.94 21.37
CA ALA A 116 5.06 -12.83 20.93
C ALA A 116 5.46 -13.58 19.67
N ARG A 117 4.96 -14.81 19.56
CA ARG A 117 5.04 -15.62 18.35
C ARG A 117 4.21 -15.01 17.24
N LEU A 118 4.66 -15.21 16.01
CA LEU A 118 4.08 -14.61 14.83
C LEU A 118 2.78 -15.32 14.43
N TRP A 119 1.88 -14.63 13.72
CA TRP A 119 0.65 -15.24 13.22
C TRP A 119 0.95 -16.42 12.28
N GLU A 120 1.98 -16.27 11.48
CA GLU A 120 2.48 -17.26 10.54
C GLU A 120 2.84 -18.60 11.22
N ASP A 121 3.32 -18.56 12.47
CA ASP A 121 3.62 -19.77 13.24
C ASP A 121 2.34 -20.56 13.58
N PHE A 122 1.26 -19.85 13.95
CA PHE A 122 -0.03 -20.47 14.26
C PHE A 122 -0.74 -20.96 13.00
N LEU A 123 -0.60 -20.22 11.90
CA LEU A 123 -1.11 -20.63 10.59
C LEU A 123 -0.40 -21.89 10.08
N ALA A 124 0.92 -21.98 10.25
CA ALA A 124 1.68 -23.17 9.90
C ALA A 124 1.23 -24.41 10.70
N GLN A 125 0.92 -24.25 11.99
CA GLN A 125 0.36 -25.32 12.82
C GLN A 125 -1.00 -25.81 12.31
N HIS A 126 -1.87 -24.88 11.92
CA HIS A 126 -3.16 -25.22 11.32
C HIS A 126 -3.00 -25.99 10.00
N HIS A 127 -2.08 -25.56 9.13
CA HIS A 127 -1.83 -26.25 7.86
C HIS A 127 -1.19 -27.63 8.02
N ALA A 128 -0.36 -27.83 9.03
CA ALA A 128 0.25 -29.13 9.33
C ALA A 128 -0.78 -30.13 9.89
N GLU A 129 -1.66 -29.69 10.78
CA GLU A 129 -2.65 -30.56 11.43
C GLU A 129 -4.05 -29.92 11.53
N PRO A 130 -4.79 -29.79 10.41
CA PRO A 130 -6.05 -29.04 10.36
C PRO A 130 -7.15 -29.64 11.26
N ALA A 131 -7.11 -30.96 11.47
CA ALA A 131 -8.06 -31.69 12.31
C ALA A 131 -7.85 -31.44 13.81
N LYS A 132 -6.64 -31.06 14.23
CA LYS A 132 -6.30 -30.85 15.66
C LYS A 132 -6.34 -29.38 16.06
N VAL A 133 -5.95 -28.48 15.14
CA VAL A 133 -5.99 -27.04 15.37
C VAL A 133 -6.83 -26.40 14.27
N SER A 134 -8.04 -25.98 14.59
CA SER A 134 -8.87 -25.21 13.67
C SER A 134 -8.29 -23.80 13.47
N LEU A 135 -8.64 -23.15 12.37
CA LEU A 135 -8.22 -21.78 12.10
C LEU A 135 -8.67 -20.80 13.20
N ALA A 136 -9.88 -20.99 13.73
CA ALA A 136 -10.41 -20.20 14.84
C ALA A 136 -9.58 -20.40 16.13
N GLU A 137 -9.13 -21.62 16.38
CA GLU A 137 -8.27 -21.92 17.52
C GLU A 137 -6.88 -21.31 17.37
N ALA A 138 -6.29 -21.40 16.17
CA ALA A 138 -5.02 -20.75 15.85
C ALA A 138 -5.11 -19.23 16.09
N ARG A 139 -6.18 -18.58 15.61
CA ARG A 139 -6.43 -17.16 15.81
C ARG A 139 -6.57 -16.81 17.30
N ARG A 140 -7.38 -17.58 18.04
CA ARG A 140 -7.56 -17.38 19.48
C ARG A 140 -6.24 -17.44 20.24
N ARG A 141 -5.41 -18.45 19.96
CA ARG A 141 -4.09 -18.61 20.61
C ARG A 141 -3.14 -17.45 20.28
N PHE A 142 -3.16 -16.98 19.04
CA PHE A 142 -2.37 -15.83 18.63
C PHE A 142 -2.82 -14.55 19.35
N GLU A 143 -4.12 -14.28 19.37
CA GLU A 143 -4.71 -13.06 19.94
C GLU A 143 -4.61 -12.99 21.47
N GLN A 144 -4.55 -14.14 22.15
CA GLN A 144 -4.38 -14.22 23.61
C GLN A 144 -2.97 -13.91 24.11
N GLN A 145 -1.99 -13.72 23.21
CA GLN A 145 -0.64 -13.39 23.63
C GLN A 145 -0.59 -11.99 24.27
N PRO A 146 0.15 -11.77 25.38
CA PRO A 146 0.18 -10.49 26.09
C PRO A 146 0.50 -9.29 25.20
N ARG A 147 1.43 -9.45 24.26
CA ARG A 147 1.79 -8.40 23.29
C ARG A 147 0.65 -8.07 22.32
N VAL A 148 -0.06 -9.08 21.84
CA VAL A 148 -1.19 -8.89 20.92
C VAL A 148 -2.36 -8.24 21.65
N LEU A 149 -2.66 -8.68 22.87
CA LEU A 149 -3.65 -8.02 23.73
C LEU A 149 -3.28 -6.55 23.99
N ALA A 150 -2.01 -6.25 24.27
CA ALA A 150 -1.56 -4.87 24.43
C ALA A 150 -1.74 -4.03 23.16
N MET A 151 -1.49 -4.60 21.98
CA MET A 151 -1.75 -3.92 20.69
C MET A 151 -3.25 -3.65 20.50
N LEU A 152 -4.10 -4.64 20.77
CA LEU A 152 -5.55 -4.53 20.65
C LEU A 152 -6.16 -3.55 21.66
N ALA A 153 -5.61 -3.47 22.87
CA ALA A 153 -6.07 -2.60 23.93
C ALA A 153 -5.52 -1.16 23.82
N PHE A 154 -4.54 -0.91 22.94
CA PHE A 154 -3.93 0.40 22.81
C PHE A 154 -4.90 1.42 22.21
N SER A 155 -5.32 2.39 23.02
CA SER A 155 -6.28 3.43 22.64
C SER A 155 -5.62 4.77 22.29
N GLY A 156 -4.36 4.76 21.82
CA GLY A 156 -3.62 5.97 21.48
C GLY A 156 -3.92 6.51 20.07
N GLY A 157 -3.13 7.49 19.62
CA GLY A 157 -3.27 8.11 18.29
C GLY A 157 -2.87 7.22 17.11
N HIS A 158 -2.48 5.97 17.36
CA HIS A 158 -2.13 4.98 16.35
C HIS A 158 -2.90 3.69 16.57
N VAL A 159 -3.39 3.11 15.48
CA VAL A 159 -3.93 1.75 15.48
C VAL A 159 -2.78 0.80 15.14
N PHE A 160 -2.58 -0.21 15.98
CA PHE A 160 -1.60 -1.27 15.75
C PHE A 160 -2.31 -2.53 15.32
N ASP A 161 -2.11 -2.95 14.06
CA ASP A 161 -2.65 -4.22 13.57
C ASP A 161 -1.78 -5.38 14.09
N PRO A 162 -2.33 -6.30 14.90
CA PRO A 162 -1.59 -7.49 15.34
C PRO A 162 -1.10 -8.37 14.20
N TYR A 163 -1.81 -8.41 13.07
CA TYR A 163 -1.41 -9.24 11.92
C TYR A 163 -0.19 -8.68 11.18
N GLU A 164 0.24 -7.45 11.50
CA GLU A 164 1.53 -6.88 11.06
C GLU A 164 2.66 -7.09 12.07
N LEU A 165 2.47 -7.92 13.10
CA LEU A 165 3.47 -8.14 14.15
C LEU A 165 4.84 -8.55 13.59
N SER A 166 4.86 -9.34 12.50
CA SER A 166 6.11 -9.72 11.83
C SER A 166 6.88 -8.52 11.28
N LEU A 167 6.18 -7.49 10.77
CA LEU A 167 6.78 -6.24 10.30
C LEU A 167 7.29 -5.37 11.45
N TYR A 168 6.51 -5.26 12.53
CA TYR A 168 6.93 -4.51 13.72
C TYR A 168 8.19 -5.11 14.34
N GLN A 169 8.23 -6.43 14.50
CA GLN A 169 9.37 -7.15 15.07
C GLN A 169 10.59 -7.16 14.14
N ALA A 170 10.42 -7.01 12.83
CA ALA A 170 11.52 -6.89 11.87
C ALA A 170 12.27 -5.53 11.92
N GLY A 171 11.78 -4.57 12.73
CA GLY A 171 12.47 -3.32 13.04
C GLY A 171 12.03 -2.10 12.22
N GLU A 172 12.45 -0.91 12.68
CA GLU A 172 12.01 0.40 12.15
C GLU A 172 12.22 0.52 10.64
N ALA A 173 13.42 0.18 10.17
CA ALA A 173 13.80 0.31 8.77
C ALA A 173 12.96 -0.60 7.85
N THR A 174 12.63 -1.81 8.32
CA THR A 174 11.79 -2.77 7.58
C THR A 174 10.35 -2.27 7.51
N TYR A 175 9.80 -1.83 8.63
CA TYR A 175 8.43 -1.32 8.72
C TYR A 175 8.26 -0.07 7.84
N ALA A 176 9.11 0.94 8.02
CA ALA A 176 9.11 2.14 7.20
C ALA A 176 9.34 1.80 5.72
N GLY A 177 10.28 0.88 5.46
CA GLY A 177 10.64 0.39 4.14
C GLY A 177 9.47 -0.18 3.35
N LEU A 178 8.63 -1.00 3.99
CA LEU A 178 7.44 -1.56 3.37
C LEU A 178 6.43 -0.46 3.04
N TYR A 179 6.11 0.39 4.01
CA TYR A 179 5.04 1.37 3.87
C TYR A 179 5.31 2.46 2.85
N TRP A 180 6.55 2.99 2.77
CA TRP A 180 6.83 4.00 1.74
C TRP A 180 6.80 3.41 0.33
N ARG A 181 7.20 2.15 0.15
CA ARG A 181 7.11 1.49 -1.16
C ARG A 181 5.66 1.18 -1.53
N ALA A 182 4.88 0.67 -0.57
CA ALA A 182 3.45 0.45 -0.73
C ALA A 182 2.72 1.77 -1.04
N ALA A 183 3.17 2.90 -0.49
CA ALA A 183 2.64 4.22 -0.81
C ALA A 183 2.86 4.63 -2.28
N LEU A 184 3.90 4.11 -2.95
CA LEU A 184 4.15 4.38 -4.37
C LEU A 184 3.49 3.39 -5.31
N VAL A 185 3.44 2.11 -4.93
CA VAL A 185 3.06 1.00 -5.80
C VAL A 185 1.61 0.55 -5.58
N GLY A 186 1.12 0.57 -4.34
CA GLY A 186 -0.09 -0.16 -3.96
C GLY A 186 0.17 -1.64 -3.70
N ASP A 187 -0.85 -2.46 -3.90
CA ASP A 187 -0.90 -3.89 -3.62
C ASP A 187 -0.52 -4.74 -4.85
N ALA A 188 -0.71 -4.20 -6.05
CA ALA A 188 -0.26 -4.79 -7.31
C ALA A 188 0.17 -3.70 -8.30
N LEU A 189 0.97 -4.08 -9.30
CA LEU A 189 1.41 -3.20 -10.37
C LEU A 189 1.27 -3.89 -11.73
N ILE A 190 0.58 -3.25 -12.66
CA ILE A 190 0.51 -3.66 -14.06
C ILE A 190 1.54 -2.83 -14.82
N THR A 191 2.52 -3.51 -15.42
CA THR A 191 3.58 -2.89 -16.21
C THR A 191 3.07 -2.45 -17.59
N THR A 192 3.88 -1.66 -18.29
CA THR A 192 3.56 -1.17 -19.64
C THR A 192 3.44 -2.26 -20.70
N ASP A 193 4.09 -3.41 -20.50
CA ASP A 193 3.99 -4.62 -21.31
C ASP A 193 2.87 -5.58 -20.85
N GLY A 194 2.06 -5.18 -19.86
CA GLY A 194 0.90 -5.96 -19.40
C GLY A 194 1.22 -7.06 -18.39
N ARG A 195 2.46 -7.15 -17.90
CA ARG A 195 2.83 -8.09 -16.81
C ARG A 195 2.24 -7.62 -15.49
N ILE A 196 1.59 -8.53 -14.77
CA ILE A 196 1.08 -8.29 -13.42
C ILE A 196 2.18 -8.62 -12.40
N MET A 197 2.57 -7.63 -11.62
CA MET A 197 3.44 -7.79 -10.46
C MET A 197 2.58 -7.74 -9.20
N ARG A 198 2.64 -8.80 -8.38
CA ARG A 198 1.94 -8.92 -7.10
C ARG A 198 2.75 -9.78 -6.14
N PRO A 199 2.56 -9.65 -4.82
CA PRO A 199 3.22 -10.56 -3.88
C PRO A 199 2.75 -12.01 -4.12
N ALA A 200 3.68 -12.96 -3.98
CA ALA A 200 3.36 -14.39 -4.14
C ALA A 200 2.46 -14.90 -3.01
N THR A 201 2.68 -14.41 -1.79
CA THR A 201 1.86 -14.65 -0.60
C THR A 201 1.74 -13.37 0.22
N ASN A 202 0.88 -13.38 1.24
CA ASN A 202 0.72 -12.24 2.15
C ASN A 202 1.84 -12.12 3.20
N THR A 203 2.90 -12.93 3.12
CA THR A 203 4.03 -12.82 4.03
C THR A 203 4.77 -11.50 3.86
N ALA A 204 5.34 -10.98 4.96
CA ALA A 204 6.15 -9.76 4.95
C ALA A 204 7.29 -9.81 3.89
N ALA A 205 7.95 -10.96 3.78
CA ALA A 205 9.07 -11.16 2.85
C ALA A 205 8.63 -11.06 1.38
N ASP A 206 7.54 -11.72 1.01
CA ASP A 206 7.03 -11.69 -0.37
C ASP A 206 6.49 -10.31 -0.74
N ARG A 207 5.81 -9.63 0.19
CA ARG A 207 5.38 -8.24 0.02
C ARG A 207 6.58 -7.32 -0.22
N LEU A 208 7.66 -7.44 0.57
CA LEU A 208 8.88 -6.66 0.38
C LEU A 208 9.57 -6.97 -0.95
N ARG A 209 9.65 -8.24 -1.37
CA ARG A 209 10.26 -8.64 -2.64
C ARG A 209 9.52 -8.02 -3.82
N PHE A 210 8.19 -8.16 -3.84
CA PHE A 210 7.31 -7.53 -4.81
C PHE A 210 7.52 -6.00 -4.85
N LEU A 211 7.44 -5.33 -3.69
CA LEU A 211 7.55 -3.88 -3.60
C LEU A 211 8.92 -3.37 -4.05
N ASN A 212 9.99 -4.10 -3.76
CA ASN A 212 11.33 -3.80 -4.25
C ASN A 212 11.39 -3.89 -5.77
N GLU A 213 10.92 -4.99 -6.36
CA GLU A 213 10.89 -5.17 -7.81
C GLU A 213 10.04 -4.10 -8.51
N ALA A 214 8.84 -3.83 -7.99
CA ALA A 214 7.94 -2.83 -8.53
C ALA A 214 8.52 -1.41 -8.44
N CYS A 215 9.19 -1.07 -7.33
CA CYS A 215 9.87 0.21 -7.20
C CYS A 215 11.08 0.33 -8.16
N MET A 216 11.83 -0.75 -8.40
CA MET A 216 12.89 -0.76 -9.42
C MET A 216 12.30 -0.53 -10.82
N TYR A 217 11.21 -1.22 -11.16
CA TYR A 217 10.50 -1.02 -12.41
C TYR A 217 9.99 0.43 -12.56
N LEU A 218 9.36 0.99 -11.54
CA LEU A 218 8.91 2.39 -11.57
C LEU A 218 10.06 3.36 -11.80
N ARG A 219 11.29 3.06 -11.35
CA ARG A 219 12.47 3.89 -11.60
C ARG A 219 12.92 3.84 -13.07
N THR A 220 12.84 2.68 -13.73
CA THR A 220 13.24 2.53 -15.14
C THR A 220 12.26 3.19 -16.10
N LEU A 221 11.00 3.41 -15.71
CA LEU A 221 10.00 4.09 -16.53
C LEU A 221 10.45 5.50 -16.95
N HIS A 222 10.20 5.84 -18.22
CA HIS A 222 10.44 7.16 -18.76
C HIS A 222 9.65 8.25 -17.99
N ASN A 223 10.21 9.46 -17.87
CA ASN A 223 9.57 10.57 -17.14
C ASN A 223 8.20 11.02 -17.70
N ARG A 224 7.91 10.66 -18.95
CA ARG A 224 6.62 10.91 -19.63
C ARG A 224 5.65 9.72 -19.57
N ALA A 225 6.07 8.57 -19.04
CA ALA A 225 5.17 7.45 -18.76
C ALA A 225 4.06 7.92 -17.81
N ARG A 226 2.87 7.35 -17.95
CA ARG A 226 1.73 7.68 -17.09
C ARG A 226 1.50 6.54 -16.11
N LEU A 227 1.14 6.90 -14.88
CA LEU A 227 0.76 5.99 -13.81
C LEU A 227 -0.70 6.26 -13.47
N CYS A 228 -1.50 5.23 -13.23
CA CYS A 228 -2.87 5.36 -12.76
C CYS A 228 -3.11 4.36 -11.62
N ALA A 229 -3.63 4.83 -10.50
CA ALA A 229 -4.03 4.00 -9.38
C ALA A 229 -5.52 3.67 -9.50
N VAL A 230 -5.84 2.40 -9.37
CA VAL A 230 -7.18 1.83 -9.47
C VAL A 230 -7.45 1.04 -8.20
N ALA A 231 -8.56 1.33 -7.53
CA ALA A 231 -9.08 0.57 -6.41
C ALA A 231 -9.99 -0.54 -6.95
N ILE A 232 -9.75 -1.79 -6.54
CA ILE A 232 -10.59 -2.95 -6.86
C ILE A 232 -11.20 -3.53 -5.59
N ALA A 233 -12.46 -3.92 -5.68
CA ALA A 233 -13.22 -4.58 -4.61
C ALA A 233 -13.34 -6.08 -4.85
#